data_AF-A0A1V5PBN4-F1
#
_entry.id   AF-A0A1V5PBN4-F1
#
_cell.length_a   1.000
_cell.length_b   1.000
_cell.length_c   1.000
_cell.angle_alpha   90.00
_cell.angle_beta   90.00
_cell.angle_gamma   90.00
#
_symmetry.space_group_name_H-M   'P 1'
#
loop_
_entity.id
_entity.type
_entity.pdbx_description
1 polymer ?
#
loop_
_entity_poly.entity_id
_entity_poly.type
_entity_poly.pdbx_seq_one_letter_code
_entity_poly.pdbx_strand_id
1 'polypeptide(L)'
;MANTSIKAIAEANPTIYAYITPNDVSKKGWVKIGETKRSATERISEQTRTADIEYELLWAHDARRDGGEYFKDTAFHWYLVQSGVERGKFHGTGRPSEWFYFGEGEE
;
A
#
# COMPACT_ATOMS: atom_id res chain seq x y z
N MET A 1 16.77 19.30 33.37
CA MET A 1 17.24 18.24 32.45
C MET A 1 16.01 17.67 31.77
N ALA A 2 15.90 17.77 30.44
CA ALA A 2 14.74 17.25 29.72
C ALA A 2 14.81 15.72 29.71
N ASN A 3 13.79 15.07 30.26
CA ASN A 3 13.69 13.62 30.34
C ASN A 3 13.15 13.12 28.99
N THR A 4 14.04 12.76 28.07
CA THR A 4 13.67 12.16 26.79
C THR A 4 13.26 10.71 27.01
N SER A 5 11.98 10.49 27.29
CA SER A 5 11.40 9.15 27.34
C SER A 5 11.35 8.56 25.93
N ILE A 6 12.32 7.72 25.59
CA ILE A 6 12.27 6.90 24.37
C ILE A 6 11.22 5.82 24.58
N LYS A 7 10.04 5.96 23.96
CA LYS A 7 9.07 4.86 23.88
C LYS A 7 9.67 3.80 22.96
N ALA A 8 10.02 2.64 23.51
CA ALA A 8 10.28 1.46 22.71
C ALA A 8 9.04 1.18 21.84
N ILE A 9 9.22 1.17 20.52
CA ILE A 9 8.17 0.85 19.57
C ILE A 9 7.89 -0.63 19.76
N ALA A 10 6.76 -0.99 20.35
CA ALA A 10 6.29 -2.38 20.34
C ALA A 10 6.28 -2.84 18.87
N GLU A 11 6.82 -4.03 18.59
CA GLU A 11 6.81 -4.58 17.23
C GLU A 11 5.36 -4.71 16.76
N ALA A 12 4.93 -3.77 15.92
CA ALA A 12 3.60 -3.76 15.38
C ALA A 12 3.49 -4.75 14.22
N ASN A 13 2.38 -5.48 14.21
CA ASN A 13 2.08 -6.46 13.18
C ASN A 13 2.00 -5.76 11.81
N PRO A 14 2.59 -6.35 10.75
CA PRO A 14 2.50 -5.78 9.43
C PRO A 14 1.05 -5.80 8.94
N THR A 15 0.61 -4.69 8.39
CA THR A 15 -0.70 -4.49 7.77
C THR A 15 -0.49 -4.29 6.27
N ILE A 16 -1.20 -5.06 5.47
CA ILE A 16 -1.32 -4.86 4.03
C ILE A 16 -2.52 -3.94 3.79
N TYR A 17 -2.40 -2.98 2.89
CA TYR A 17 -3.46 -2.02 2.60
C TYR A 17 -3.57 -1.73 1.10
N ALA A 18 -4.74 -1.27 0.70
CA ALA A 18 -5.01 -0.78 -0.64
C ALA A 18 -5.74 0.56 -0.61
N TYR A 19 -5.39 1.44 -1.55
CA TYR A 19 -6.04 2.72 -1.71
C TYR A 19 -6.05 3.16 -3.17
N ILE A 20 -6.98 4.06 -3.48
CA ILE A 20 -7.12 4.73 -4.77
C ILE A 20 -6.93 6.24 -4.62
N THR A 21 -6.71 6.92 -5.73
CA THR A 21 -6.62 8.37 -5.82
C THR A 21 -7.76 8.85 -6.71
N PRO A 22 -8.98 9.05 -6.17
CA PRO A 22 -10.21 9.16 -6.96
C PRO A 22 -10.20 10.35 -7.93
N ASN A 23 -9.49 11.43 -7.58
CA ASN A 23 -9.40 12.63 -8.40
C ASN A 23 -8.22 12.61 -9.40
N ASP A 24 -7.36 11.58 -9.37
CA ASP A 24 -6.24 11.44 -10.31
C ASP A 24 -6.68 10.64 -11.53
N VAL A 25 -6.94 11.34 -12.63
CA VAL A 25 -7.37 10.73 -13.89
C VAL A 25 -6.35 9.73 -14.46
N SER A 26 -5.06 9.86 -14.13
CA SER A 26 -4.01 8.94 -14.57
C SER A 26 -4.00 7.62 -13.78
N LYS A 27 -4.78 7.54 -12.69
CA LYS A 27 -4.90 6.40 -11.79
C LYS A 27 -6.30 5.80 -11.70
N LYS A 28 -7.20 6.20 -12.61
CA LYS A 28 -8.51 5.55 -12.77
C LYS A 28 -8.37 4.05 -13.03
N GLY A 29 -9.08 3.22 -12.25
CA GLY A 29 -8.98 1.76 -12.30
C GLY A 29 -7.68 1.18 -11.74
N TRP A 30 -6.78 2.02 -11.18
CA TRP A 30 -5.54 1.60 -10.56
C TRP A 30 -5.64 1.66 -9.04
N VAL A 31 -5.30 0.54 -8.41
CA VAL A 31 -5.24 0.40 -6.95
C VAL A 31 -3.78 0.32 -6.52
N LYS A 32 -3.37 1.13 -5.55
CA LYS A 32 -2.04 1.03 -4.93
C LYS A 32 -2.08 0.11 -3.74
N ILE A 33 -1.20 -0.89 -3.72
CA ILE A 33 -1.14 -1.90 -2.67
C ILE A 33 0.23 -1.86 -2.00
N GLY A 34 0.26 -1.70 -0.68
CA GLY A 34 1.50 -1.61 0.09
C GLY A 34 1.39 -2.23 1.48
N GLU A 35 2.52 -2.33 2.17
CA GLU A 35 2.59 -2.78 3.56
C GLU A 35 3.06 -1.66 4.51
N THR A 36 2.67 -1.78 5.77
CA THR A 36 3.15 -0.92 6.85
C THR A 36 3.17 -1.66 8.18
N LYS A 37 4.04 -1.26 9.09
CA LYS A 37 3.97 -1.64 10.53
C LYS A 37 3.35 -0.53 11.39
N ARG A 38 2.75 0.49 10.75
CA ARG A 38 2.06 1.60 11.42
C ARG A 38 0.58 1.57 11.00
N SER A 39 -0.18 2.63 11.29
CA SER A 39 -1.49 2.80 10.66
C SER A 39 -1.37 2.96 9.14
N ALA A 40 -2.27 2.33 8.39
CA ALA A 40 -2.37 2.48 6.94
C ALA A 40 -2.68 3.94 6.55
N THR A 41 -3.61 4.59 7.26
CA THR A 41 -4.00 6.00 6.97
C THR A 41 -2.85 6.97 7.16
N GLU A 42 -2.05 6.79 8.22
CA GLU A 42 -0.84 7.60 8.46
C GLU A 42 0.16 7.39 7.33
N ARG A 43 0.42 6.12 6.96
CA ARG A 43 1.38 5.78 5.90
C ARG A 43 0.97 6.35 4.55
N ILE A 44 -0.32 6.27 4.19
CA ILE A 44 -0.84 6.81 2.93
C ILE A 44 -0.75 8.33 2.95
N SER A 45 -1.14 8.98 4.06
CA SER A 45 -0.99 10.44 4.21
C SER A 45 0.47 10.89 4.04
N GLU A 46 1.44 10.17 4.60
CA GLU A 46 2.87 10.47 4.38
C GLU A 46 3.26 10.39 2.90
N GLN A 47 2.70 9.46 2.13
CA GLN A 47 2.99 9.28 0.71
C GLN A 47 2.34 10.34 -0.18
N THR A 48 1.12 10.75 0.14
CA THR A 48 0.32 11.63 -0.74
C THR A 48 0.45 13.11 -0.40
N ARG A 49 0.79 13.44 0.84
CA ARG A 49 0.78 14.83 1.36
C ARG A 49 1.65 15.79 0.56
N THR A 50 2.87 15.41 0.20
CA THR A 50 3.79 16.33 -0.50
C THR A 50 3.28 16.73 -1.88
N ALA A 51 2.49 15.87 -2.52
CA ALA A 51 1.91 16.11 -3.83
C ALA A 51 0.46 16.62 -3.76
N ASP A 52 -0.07 16.87 -2.56
CA ASP A 52 -1.47 17.29 -2.33
C ASP A 52 -2.49 16.35 -3.01
N ILE A 53 -2.20 15.04 -3.01
CA ILE A 53 -3.05 14.03 -3.64
C ILE A 53 -4.09 13.53 -2.63
N GLU A 54 -5.37 13.67 -2.97
CA GLU A 54 -6.45 13.04 -2.24
C GLU A 54 -6.44 11.52 -2.44
N TYR A 55 -6.75 10.77 -1.37
CA TYR A 55 -6.79 9.32 -1.38
C TYR A 55 -8.06 8.80 -0.74
N GLU A 56 -8.48 7.61 -1.17
CA GLU A 56 -9.52 6.83 -0.51
C GLU A 56 -8.95 5.46 -0.13
N LEU A 57 -9.00 5.13 1.16
CA LEU A 57 -8.60 3.81 1.65
C LEU A 57 -9.70 2.80 1.35
N LEU A 58 -9.39 1.79 0.54
CA LEU A 58 -10.33 0.72 0.21
C LEU A 58 -10.38 -0.32 1.34
N TRP A 59 -9.21 -0.81 1.75
CA TRP A 59 -9.09 -1.79 2.83
C TRP A 59 -7.70 -1.79 3.47
N ALA A 60 -7.64 -2.29 4.71
CA ALA A 60 -6.42 -2.55 5.44
C ALA A 60 -6.61 -3.80 6.31
N HIS A 61 -5.71 -4.77 6.17
CA HIS A 61 -5.80 -6.08 6.82
C HIS A 61 -4.45 -6.52 7.40
N ASP A 62 -4.48 -7.37 8.42
CA ASP A 62 -3.28 -8.01 8.97
C ASP A 62 -2.60 -8.82 7.85
N ALA A 63 -1.31 -8.57 7.61
CA ALA A 63 -0.55 -9.20 6.53
C ALA A 63 -0.11 -10.62 6.93
N ARG A 64 -1.06 -11.44 7.34
CA ARG A 64 -0.86 -12.77 7.91
C ARG A 64 -1.64 -13.81 7.13
N ARG A 65 -0.96 -14.91 6.84
CA ARG A 65 -1.56 -16.10 6.22
C ARG A 65 -2.35 -16.89 7.25
N ASP A 66 -3.25 -17.74 6.77
CA ASP A 66 -4.05 -18.63 7.63
C ASP A 66 -3.18 -19.46 8.60
N GLY A 67 -2.00 -19.90 8.15
CA GLY A 67 -1.00 -20.62 8.96
C GLY A 67 -0.25 -19.79 10.02
N GLY A 68 -0.56 -18.50 10.18
CA GLY A 68 0.05 -17.64 11.19
C GLY A 68 1.29 -16.87 10.74
N GLU A 69 1.85 -17.20 9.58
CA GLU A 69 3.03 -16.55 9.03
C GLU A 69 2.69 -15.18 8.42
N TYR A 70 3.50 -14.18 8.75
CA TYR A 70 3.42 -12.88 8.10
C TYR A 70 4.03 -12.91 6.70
N PHE A 71 3.42 -12.19 5.77
CA PHE A 71 3.92 -12.02 4.41
C PHE A 71 4.17 -10.56 4.09
N LYS A 72 4.99 -10.32 3.08
CA LYS A 72 5.27 -8.98 2.57
C LYS A 72 4.39 -8.60 1.41
N ASP A 73 4.17 -7.31 1.21
CA ASP A 73 3.52 -6.75 0.02
C ASP A 73 4.11 -7.33 -1.28
N THR A 74 5.44 -7.47 -1.35
CA THR A 74 6.14 -8.06 -2.50
C THR A 74 5.68 -9.48 -2.85
N ALA A 75 5.34 -10.31 -1.85
CA ALA A 75 4.79 -11.64 -2.10
C ALA A 75 3.35 -11.57 -2.64
N PHE A 76 2.56 -10.63 -2.11
CA PHE A 76 1.19 -10.41 -2.57
C PHE A 76 1.14 -9.82 -3.97
N HIS A 77 2.02 -8.87 -4.28
CA HIS A 77 2.23 -8.34 -5.64
C HIS A 77 2.55 -9.44 -6.64
N TRP A 78 3.43 -10.37 -6.26
CA TRP A 78 3.77 -11.49 -7.13
C TRP A 78 2.56 -12.39 -7.38
N TYR A 79 1.77 -12.69 -6.34
CA TYR A 79 0.52 -13.44 -6.46
C TYR A 79 -0.49 -12.76 -7.42
N LEU A 80 -0.68 -11.44 -7.31
CA LEU A 80 -1.58 -10.69 -8.20
C LEU A 80 -1.13 -10.77 -9.67
N VAL A 81 0.16 -10.62 -9.93
CA VAL A 81 0.73 -10.79 -11.28
C VAL A 81 0.51 -12.21 -11.80
N GLN A 82 0.73 -13.25 -10.98
CA GLN A 82 0.44 -14.64 -11.35
C GLN A 82 -1.04 -14.88 -11.62
N SER A 83 -1.92 -14.12 -10.96
CA SER A 83 -3.38 -14.17 -11.14
C SER A 83 -3.86 -13.37 -12.36
N GLY A 84 -2.95 -12.77 -13.13
CA GLY A 84 -3.27 -12.02 -14.34
C GLY A 84 -3.62 -10.55 -14.12
N VAL A 85 -3.46 -10.03 -12.90
CA VAL A 85 -3.66 -8.60 -12.63
C VAL A 85 -2.49 -7.81 -13.19
N GLU A 86 -2.79 -6.78 -14.00
CA GLU A 86 -1.76 -5.94 -14.59
C GLU A 86 -1.07 -5.11 -13.50
N ARG A 87 0.26 -5.09 -13.54
CA ARG A 87 1.11 -4.31 -12.63
C ARG A 87 1.81 -3.19 -13.37
N GLY A 88 1.63 -1.98 -12.86
CA GLY A 88 2.22 -0.76 -13.41
C GLY A 88 3.75 -0.75 -13.28
N LYS A 89 4.39 0.18 -13.99
CA LYS A 89 5.85 0.38 -13.96
C LYS A 89 6.18 1.85 -13.79
N PHE A 90 7.26 2.16 -13.08
CA PHE A 90 7.75 3.53 -12.97
C PHE A 90 8.32 4.02 -14.30
N HIS A 91 7.87 5.20 -14.74
CA HIS A 91 8.40 5.85 -15.93
C HIS A 91 9.92 6.10 -15.76
N GLY A 92 10.69 5.88 -16.81
CA GLY A 92 12.15 6.08 -16.83
C GLY A 92 13.01 4.92 -16.33
N THR A 93 12.52 4.08 -15.41
CA THR A 93 13.28 2.91 -14.92
C THR A 93 12.71 1.57 -15.36
N GLY A 94 11.42 1.51 -15.72
CA GLY A 94 10.72 0.27 -16.06
C GLY A 94 10.54 -0.68 -14.88
N ARG A 95 10.94 -0.28 -13.66
CA ARG A 95 10.79 -1.09 -12.45
C ARG A 95 9.31 -1.28 -12.11
N PRO A 96 8.90 -2.45 -11.62
CA PRO A 96 7.53 -2.67 -11.16
C PRO A 96 7.14 -1.64 -10.10
N SER A 97 5.95 -1.04 -10.25
CA SER A 97 5.38 -0.14 -9.26
C SER A 97 4.54 -0.92 -8.24
N GLU A 98 3.92 -0.20 -7.31
CA GLU A 98 2.96 -0.76 -6.36
C GLU A 98 1.50 -0.61 -6.84
N TRP A 99 1.31 -0.18 -8.10
CA TRP A 99 -0.01 0.05 -8.69
C TRP A 99 -0.44 -1.16 -9.52
N PHE A 100 -1.69 -1.57 -9.34
CA PHE A 100 -2.32 -2.70 -10.01
C PHE A 100 -3.62 -2.27 -10.67
N TYR A 101 -3.85 -2.69 -11.91
CA TYR A 101 -5.04 -2.31 -12.66
C TYR A 101 -6.13 -3.36 -12.51
N PHE A 102 -7.29 -2.95 -12.00
CA PHE A 102 -8.47 -3.79 -11.82
C PHE A 102 -9.61 -3.43 -12.79
N GLY A 103 -9.51 -2.29 -13.47
CA GLY A 103 -10.58 -1.75 -14.30
C GLY A 103 -11.28 -0.59 -13.60
N GLU A 104 -11.78 0.38 -14.39
CA GLU A 104 -12.50 1.52 -13.82
C GLU A 104 -13.83 1.03 -13.22
N GLY A 105 -14.05 1.31 -11.93
CA GLY A 105 -15.27 0.91 -11.20
C GLY A 105 -15.24 -0.50 -10.60
N GLU A 106 -14.17 -1.25 -10.80
CA GLU A 106 -13.92 -2.60 -10.23
C GLU A 106 -12.78 -2.56 -9.19
N GLU A 107 -12.48 -1.37 -8.67
CA GLU A 107 -11.38 -1.06 -7.76
C GLU A 107 -11.65 -1.42 -6.29
#